data_AF-A0A7S2DAI5-F1
#
_entry.id   AF-A0A7S2DAI5-F1
#
_cell.length_a   1.000
_cell.length_b   1.000
_cell.length_c   1.000
_cell.angle_alpha   90.00
_cell.angle_beta   90.00
_cell.angle_gamma   90.00
#
_symmetry.space_group_name_H-M   'P 1'
#
loop_
_entity.id
_entity.type
_entity.pdbx_description
1 polymer ?
#
loop_
_entity_poly.entity_id
_entity_poly.type
_entity_poly.pdbx_seq_one_letter_code
_entity_poly.pdbx_strand_id
1 'polypeptide(L)'
;AGMSVANRIMKNAGCAPAWVESGKRIRTAHREARAALFEVWLDQMHSSAYPTAPHPAATTQAATAQVTRLDAAGRPVTAAAAAASVSPEASVDAWREAVAAFEASIRGVNKEIAQFNLLVPTAWQQIPHYRIQQELQRSVEHFHDCLASEEHRRSVHAHTNTWPNV
;
A
#
# COMPACT_ATOMS: atom_id res chain seq x y z
N ALA A 1 -14.84 -44.27 -12.64
CA ALA A 1 -15.78 -44.26 -11.49
C ALA A 1 -15.11 -43.99 -10.13
N GLY A 2 -13.86 -44.42 -9.86
CA GLY A 2 -13.21 -44.27 -8.54
C GLY A 2 -12.85 -42.84 -8.08
N MET A 3 -12.56 -41.90 -8.99
CA MET A 3 -12.17 -40.52 -8.62
C MET A 3 -13.27 -39.74 -7.87
N SER A 4 -14.55 -40.09 -8.04
CA SER A 4 -15.67 -39.41 -7.37
C SER A 4 -15.78 -39.77 -5.88
N VAL A 5 -15.30 -40.96 -5.48
CA VAL A 5 -15.36 -41.41 -4.09
C VAL A 5 -14.21 -40.81 -3.29
N ALA A 6 -12.98 -40.81 -3.83
CA ALA A 6 -11.84 -40.17 -3.18
C ALA A 6 -12.05 -38.67 -2.95
N ASN A 7 -12.59 -37.95 -3.94
CA ASN A 7 -12.88 -36.52 -3.82
C ASN A 7 -13.98 -36.22 -2.78
N ARG A 8 -14.92 -37.15 -2.60
CA ARG A 8 -15.99 -37.07 -1.58
C ARG A 8 -15.47 -37.36 -0.17
N ILE A 9 -14.56 -38.33 -0.02
CA ILE A 9 -13.91 -38.63 1.26
C ILE A 9 -13.04 -37.47 1.71
N MET A 10 -12.24 -36.87 0.81
CA MET A 10 -11.45 -35.67 1.13
C MET A 10 -12.34 -34.50 1.57
N LYS A 11 -13.45 -34.25 0.87
CA LYS A 11 -14.44 -33.24 1.28
C LYS A 11 -15.03 -33.53 2.67
N ASN A 12 -15.39 -34.79 2.95
CA ASN A 12 -16.02 -35.19 4.22
C ASN A 12 -15.06 -35.19 5.41
N ALA A 13 -13.75 -35.35 5.16
CA ALA A 13 -12.72 -35.26 6.20
C ALA A 13 -12.36 -33.81 6.58
N GLY A 14 -12.94 -32.80 5.92
CA GLY A 14 -12.61 -31.39 6.14
C GLY A 14 -11.23 -30.97 5.62
N CYS A 15 -10.50 -31.86 4.95
CA CYS A 15 -9.19 -31.57 4.39
C CYS A 15 -9.35 -31.00 2.98
N ALA A 16 -8.99 -29.73 2.81
CA ALA A 16 -8.93 -29.12 1.49
C ALA A 16 -7.85 -29.80 0.64
N PRO A 17 -8.11 -30.09 -0.66
CA PRO A 17 -7.08 -30.59 -1.56
C PRO A 17 -5.89 -29.62 -1.64
N ALA A 18 -4.67 -30.16 -1.83
CA ALA A 18 -3.45 -29.36 -1.87
C ALA A 18 -3.49 -28.19 -2.88
N TRP A 19 -4.18 -28.36 -4.02
CA TRP A 19 -4.35 -27.28 -5.00
C TRP A 19 -5.19 -26.12 -4.45
N VAL A 20 -6.18 -26.36 -3.58
CA VAL A 20 -6.99 -25.29 -2.96
C VAL A 20 -6.09 -24.37 -2.12
N GLU A 21 -5.21 -24.96 -1.31
CA GLU A 21 -4.25 -24.22 -0.50
C GLU A 21 -3.22 -23.48 -1.35
N SER A 22 -2.74 -24.09 -2.45
CA SER A 22 -1.90 -23.39 -3.43
C SER A 22 -2.62 -22.19 -4.06
N GLY A 23 -3.89 -22.32 -4.44
CA GLY A 23 -4.68 -21.21 -4.95
C GLY A 23 -4.89 -20.09 -3.93
N LYS A 24 -5.02 -20.43 -2.64
CA LYS A 24 -5.06 -19.44 -1.55
C LYS A 24 -3.74 -18.70 -1.43
N ARG A 25 -2.61 -19.42 -1.42
CA ARG A 25 -1.26 -18.82 -1.37
C ARG A 25 -1.01 -17.85 -2.52
N ILE A 26 -1.32 -18.24 -3.76
CA ILE A 26 -1.20 -17.38 -4.95
C ILE A 26 -1.96 -16.06 -4.76
N ARG A 27 -3.22 -16.13 -4.29
CA ARG A 27 -4.05 -14.92 -4.06
C ARG A 27 -3.51 -14.06 -2.92
N THR A 28 -3.04 -14.67 -1.85
CA THR A 28 -2.44 -13.96 -0.71
C THR A 28 -1.15 -13.25 -1.13
N ALA A 29 -0.22 -13.95 -1.78
CA ALA A 29 1.04 -13.39 -2.25
C ALA A 29 0.82 -12.23 -3.24
N HIS A 30 -0.13 -12.37 -4.17
CA HIS A 30 -0.48 -11.27 -5.07
C HIS A 30 -1.04 -10.05 -4.31
N ARG A 31 -1.89 -10.27 -3.29
CA ARG A 31 -2.42 -9.19 -2.46
C ARG A 31 -1.32 -8.50 -1.65
N GLU A 32 -0.42 -9.27 -1.05
CA GLU A 32 0.72 -8.75 -0.27
C GLU A 32 1.65 -7.91 -1.15
N ALA A 33 1.95 -8.37 -2.38
CA ALA A 33 2.74 -7.59 -3.34
C ALA A 33 2.07 -6.24 -3.65
N ARG A 34 0.75 -6.21 -3.84
CA ARG A 34 0.01 -4.95 -4.06
C ARG A 34 0.00 -4.06 -2.82
N ALA A 35 -0.14 -4.63 -1.63
CA ALA A 35 -0.12 -3.87 -0.38
C ALA A 35 1.24 -3.22 -0.13
N ALA A 36 2.35 -3.94 -0.34
CA ALA A 36 3.70 -3.40 -0.21
C ALA A 36 3.95 -2.25 -1.18
N LEU A 37 3.49 -2.37 -2.44
CA LEU A 37 3.58 -1.29 -3.42
C LEU A 37 2.74 -0.06 -3.00
N PHE A 38 1.56 -0.29 -2.41
CA PHE A 38 0.67 0.78 -1.93
C PHE A 38 1.29 1.58 -0.79
N GLU A 39 1.96 0.92 0.15
CA GLU A 39 2.61 1.58 1.29
C GLU A 39 3.67 2.59 0.83
N VAL A 40 4.54 2.20 -0.11
CA VAL A 40 5.55 3.12 -0.68
C VAL A 40 4.90 4.23 -1.49
N TRP A 41 3.82 3.94 -2.21
CA TRP A 41 3.07 4.96 -2.93
C TRP A 41 2.43 6.00 -2.00
N LEU A 42 1.87 5.58 -0.86
CA LEU A 42 1.33 6.49 0.14
C LEU A 42 2.43 7.36 0.77
N ASP A 43 3.57 6.75 1.10
CA ASP A 43 4.73 7.48 1.64
C ASP A 43 5.23 8.54 0.66
N GLN A 44 5.31 8.19 -0.63
CA GLN A 44 5.62 9.12 -1.72
C GLN A 44 4.63 10.28 -1.79
N MET A 45 3.32 10.02 -1.68
CA MET A 45 2.29 11.06 -1.73
C MET A 45 2.38 12.01 -0.53
N HIS A 46 2.60 11.48 0.68
CA HIS A 46 2.77 12.32 1.87
C HIS A 46 4.07 13.12 1.83
N SER A 47 5.14 12.56 1.28
CA SER A 47 6.45 13.24 1.12
C SER A 47 6.43 14.29 0.01
N SER A 48 5.72 14.04 -1.09
CA SER A 48 5.70 14.92 -2.26
C SER A 48 4.77 16.12 -2.12
N ALA A 49 3.69 16.05 -1.33
CA ALA A 49 2.76 17.16 -1.18
C ALA A 49 1.85 16.99 0.04
N TYR A 50 2.12 17.75 1.10
CA TYR A 50 1.36 18.97 1.33
C TYR A 50 2.25 19.92 2.14
N PRO A 51 2.67 21.09 1.63
CA PRO A 51 2.79 22.23 2.53
C PRO A 51 1.39 22.38 3.11
N THR A 52 1.18 21.93 4.35
CA THR A 52 0.01 22.35 5.11
C THR A 52 0.02 23.86 5.00
N ALA A 53 -0.91 24.44 4.23
CA ALA A 53 -1.10 25.89 4.24
C ALA A 53 -1.16 26.27 5.72
N PRO A 54 -0.27 27.14 6.22
CA PRO A 54 -0.21 27.42 7.65
C PRO A 54 -1.61 27.81 8.06
N HIS A 55 -2.23 26.97 8.89
CA HIS A 55 -3.57 27.20 9.38
C HIS A 55 -3.57 28.63 9.96
N PRO A 56 -4.42 29.56 9.50
CA PRO A 56 -4.32 30.97 9.89
C PRO A 56 -4.52 31.18 11.40
N ALA A 57 -5.00 30.17 12.14
CA ALA A 57 -5.06 30.20 13.60
C ALA A 57 -3.72 29.90 14.32
N ALA A 58 -2.71 29.32 13.65
CA ALA A 58 -1.41 29.02 14.25
C ALA A 58 -0.37 30.15 14.04
N THR A 59 -0.62 31.08 13.11
CA THR A 59 0.30 32.18 12.79
C THR A 59 0.29 33.31 13.82
N THR A 60 -0.75 33.41 14.66
CA THR A 60 -0.85 34.52 15.64
C THR A 60 -0.15 34.24 16.98
N GLN A 61 0.22 32.99 17.29
CA GLN A 61 0.93 32.66 18.54
C GLN A 61 2.44 32.40 18.40
N ALA A 62 2.96 32.17 17.19
CA ALA A 62 4.39 31.93 16.98
C ALA A 62 5.26 33.20 16.86
N ALA A 63 4.64 34.40 16.83
CA ALA A 63 5.36 35.67 16.70
C ALA A 63 5.89 36.25 18.04
N THR A 64 5.62 35.63 19.20
CA THR A 64 6.00 36.22 20.51
C THR A 64 6.93 35.34 21.36
N ALA A 65 7.46 34.22 20.85
CA ALA A 65 8.36 33.36 21.63
C ALA A 65 9.54 32.80 20.82
N GLN A 66 10.20 33.61 20.01
CA GLN A 66 11.57 33.31 19.58
C GLN A 66 12.54 33.78 20.68
N VAL A 67 12.61 33.02 21.78
CA VAL A 67 13.70 33.15 22.74
C VAL A 67 14.94 32.53 22.10
N THR A 68 15.84 33.38 21.62
CA THR A 68 17.13 32.99 21.06
C THR A 68 17.97 32.36 22.17
N ARG A 69 18.09 31.03 22.20
CA ARG A 69 19.11 30.38 23.03
C ARG A 69 20.47 30.61 22.38
N LEU A 70 21.26 31.48 22.98
CA LEU A 70 22.67 31.70 22.63
C LEU A 70 23.50 30.59 23.29
N ASP A 71 24.52 30.10 22.60
CA ASP A 71 25.55 29.29 23.24
C ASP A 71 26.40 30.14 24.21
N ALA A 72 27.33 29.49 24.93
CA ALA A 72 28.24 30.17 25.84
C ALA A 72 29.15 31.23 25.16
N ALA A 73 29.18 31.27 23.81
CA ALA A 73 29.93 32.24 23.01
C ALA A 73 29.03 33.30 22.35
N GLY A 74 27.73 33.36 22.70
CA GLY A 74 26.81 34.37 22.19
C GLY A 74 26.35 34.13 20.74
N ARG A 75 26.53 32.91 20.18
CA ARG A 75 26.07 32.59 18.83
C ARG A 75 24.66 32.01 18.86
N PRO A 76 23.77 32.42 17.94
CA PRO A 76 22.45 31.81 17.83
C PRO A 76 22.62 30.34 17.41
N VAL A 77 22.23 29.41 18.28
CA VAL A 77 22.21 27.98 17.93
C VAL A 77 20.94 27.74 17.11
N THR A 78 21.07 27.69 15.79
CA THR A 78 20.00 27.25 14.91
C THR A 78 19.79 25.75 15.09
N ALA A 79 18.98 25.36 16.07
CA ALA A 79 18.46 24.01 16.22
C ALA A 79 17.40 23.66 15.14
N ALA A 80 17.59 24.15 13.91
CA ALA A 80 16.69 24.01 12.77
C ALA A 80 17.34 23.22 11.62
N ALA A 81 18.25 22.29 11.95
CA ALA A 81 19.01 21.51 10.96
C ALA A 81 18.91 19.99 11.16
N ALA A 82 17.79 19.49 11.70
CA ALA A 82 17.56 18.04 11.85
C ALA A 82 16.15 17.57 11.45
N ALA A 83 15.35 18.41 10.79
CA ALA A 83 14.29 17.90 9.92
C ALA A 83 14.95 17.70 8.55
N ALA A 84 15.58 16.54 8.37
CA ALA A 84 16.20 16.17 7.10
C ALA A 84 15.17 16.32 5.98
N SER A 85 15.36 17.31 5.13
CA SER A 85 14.68 17.44 3.86
C SER A 85 15.01 16.17 3.06
N VAL A 86 14.09 15.22 3.04
CA VAL A 86 14.19 14.04 2.17
C VAL A 86 14.34 14.58 0.75
N SER A 87 15.49 14.31 0.13
CA SER A 87 15.76 14.77 -1.23
C SER A 87 14.69 14.15 -2.16
N PRO A 88 14.07 14.91 -3.07
CA PRO A 88 13.09 14.37 -4.00
C PRO A 88 13.64 13.19 -4.83
N GLU A 89 14.96 13.12 -5.02
CA GLU A 89 15.65 12.00 -5.67
C GLU A 89 15.51 10.67 -4.89
N ALA A 90 15.62 10.71 -3.56
CA ALA A 90 15.47 9.52 -2.71
C ALA A 90 14.05 8.93 -2.81
N SER A 91 13.06 9.80 -2.98
CA SER A 91 11.65 9.45 -3.20
C SER A 91 11.46 8.68 -4.52
N VAL A 92 12.05 9.19 -5.61
CA VAL A 92 11.98 8.55 -6.93
C VAL A 92 12.68 7.18 -6.92
N ASP A 93 13.82 7.07 -6.24
CA ASP A 93 14.56 5.80 -6.15
C ASP A 93 13.81 4.77 -5.30
N ALA A 94 13.21 5.17 -4.18
CA ALA A 94 12.36 4.28 -3.38
C ALA A 94 11.16 3.74 -4.17
N TRP A 95 10.50 4.59 -4.97
CA TRP A 95 9.43 4.15 -5.85
C TRP A 95 9.92 3.14 -6.92
N ARG A 96 11.07 3.40 -7.55
CA ARG A 96 11.64 2.48 -8.55
C ARG A 96 11.99 1.12 -7.92
N GLU A 97 12.56 1.12 -6.72
CA GLU A 97 12.87 -0.11 -5.98
C GLU A 97 11.59 -0.88 -5.65
N ALA A 98 10.55 -0.19 -5.18
CA ALA A 98 9.25 -0.80 -4.88
C ALA A 98 8.60 -1.41 -6.13
N VAL A 99 8.66 -0.72 -7.29
CA VAL A 99 8.20 -1.27 -8.57
C VAL A 99 9.01 -2.53 -8.92
N ALA A 100 10.33 -2.49 -8.84
CA ALA A 100 11.17 -3.66 -9.14
C ALA A 100 10.87 -4.86 -8.22
N ALA A 101 10.65 -4.62 -6.92
CA ALA A 101 10.25 -5.63 -5.95
C ALA A 101 8.86 -6.21 -6.25
N PHE A 102 7.91 -5.36 -6.63
CA PHE A 102 6.59 -5.78 -7.10
C PHE A 102 6.70 -6.68 -8.33
N GLU A 103 7.46 -6.27 -9.36
CA GLU A 103 7.66 -7.10 -10.55
C GLU A 103 8.28 -8.46 -10.24
N ALA A 104 9.29 -8.49 -9.35
CA ALA A 104 9.92 -9.72 -8.90
C ALA A 104 8.90 -10.64 -8.19
N SER A 105 8.03 -10.06 -7.36
CA SER A 105 6.95 -10.77 -6.68
C SER A 105 5.95 -11.36 -7.68
N ILE A 106 5.50 -10.59 -8.68
CA ILE A 106 4.59 -11.07 -9.74
C ILE A 106 5.24 -12.20 -10.56
N ARG A 107 6.54 -12.11 -10.86
CA ARG A 107 7.29 -13.21 -11.50
C ARG A 107 7.28 -14.48 -10.63
N GLY A 108 7.43 -14.33 -9.30
CA GLY A 108 7.29 -15.42 -8.34
C GLY A 108 5.90 -16.06 -8.38
N VAL A 109 4.86 -15.23 -8.27
CA VAL A 109 3.45 -15.67 -8.33
C VAL A 109 3.13 -16.37 -9.66
N ASN A 110 3.64 -15.89 -10.79
CA ASN A 110 3.46 -16.54 -12.09
C ASN A 110 4.11 -17.93 -12.17
N LYS A 111 5.23 -18.16 -11.47
CA LYS A 111 5.81 -19.51 -11.36
C LYS A 111 4.90 -20.43 -10.56
N GLU A 112 4.32 -19.95 -9.46
CA GLU A 112 3.34 -20.72 -8.67
C GLU A 112 2.07 -21.02 -9.47
N ILE A 113 1.58 -20.05 -10.25
CA ILE A 113 0.44 -20.25 -11.16
C ILE A 113 0.74 -21.34 -12.18
N ALA A 114 1.93 -21.34 -12.79
CA ALA A 114 2.31 -22.39 -13.73
C ALA A 114 2.29 -23.78 -13.07
N GLN A 115 2.85 -23.91 -11.86
CA GLN A 115 2.81 -25.16 -11.09
C GLN A 115 1.37 -25.57 -10.72
N PHE A 116 0.56 -24.62 -10.26
CA PHE A 116 -0.84 -24.83 -9.94
C PHE A 116 -1.62 -25.32 -11.17
N ASN A 117 -1.40 -24.72 -12.34
CA ASN A 117 -2.09 -25.09 -13.58
C ASN A 117 -1.72 -26.50 -14.07
N LEU A 118 -0.53 -27.02 -13.70
CA LEU A 118 -0.16 -28.42 -13.96
C LEU A 118 -0.91 -29.41 -13.05
N LEU A 119 -1.29 -28.98 -11.84
CA LEU A 119 -2.04 -29.81 -10.88
C LEU A 119 -3.54 -29.81 -11.12
N VAL A 120 -4.06 -28.73 -11.71
CA VAL A 120 -5.49 -28.53 -11.90
C VAL A 120 -5.93 -29.11 -13.25
N PRO A 121 -6.77 -30.18 -13.24
CA PRO A 121 -7.09 -30.93 -14.44
C PRO A 121 -8.08 -30.21 -15.37
N THR A 122 -8.76 -29.16 -14.89
CA THR A 122 -9.83 -28.51 -15.65
C THR A 122 -9.49 -27.06 -15.97
N ALA A 123 -9.49 -26.72 -17.26
CA ALA A 123 -9.02 -25.42 -17.76
C ALA A 123 -9.73 -24.21 -17.13
N TRP A 124 -11.03 -24.30 -16.81
CA TRP A 124 -11.77 -23.19 -16.18
C TRP A 124 -11.36 -22.91 -14.72
N GLN A 125 -10.66 -23.86 -14.08
CA GLN A 125 -10.10 -23.69 -12.75
C GLN A 125 -8.65 -23.20 -12.77
N GLN A 126 -8.01 -23.18 -13.94
CA GLN A 126 -6.66 -22.66 -14.12
C GLN A 126 -6.65 -21.13 -13.95
N ILE A 127 -5.55 -20.61 -13.42
CA ILE A 127 -5.37 -19.17 -13.21
C ILE A 127 -4.55 -18.63 -14.39
N PRO A 128 -5.00 -17.55 -15.08
CA PRO A 128 -4.19 -16.92 -16.10
C PRO A 128 -2.96 -16.25 -15.48
N HIS A 129 -1.84 -16.22 -16.20
CA HIS A 129 -0.65 -15.51 -15.74
C HIS A 129 -0.92 -14.00 -15.65
N TYR A 130 -0.42 -13.38 -14.59
CA TYR A 130 -0.46 -11.94 -14.43
C TYR A 130 0.50 -11.27 -15.40
N ARG A 131 0.01 -10.26 -16.12
CA ARG A 131 0.82 -9.37 -16.94
C ARG A 131 1.30 -8.23 -16.07
N ILE A 132 2.60 -8.16 -15.82
CA ILE A 132 3.22 -7.22 -14.87
C ILE A 132 2.75 -5.78 -15.10
N GLN A 133 2.84 -5.28 -16.34
CA GLN A 133 2.43 -3.91 -16.69
C GLN A 133 0.96 -3.64 -16.38
N GLN A 134 0.07 -4.61 -16.66
CA GLN A 134 -1.36 -4.47 -16.43
C GLN A 134 -1.68 -4.49 -14.92
N GLU A 135 -1.01 -5.33 -14.14
CA GLU A 135 -1.21 -5.36 -12.68
C GLU A 135 -0.63 -4.12 -12.00
N LEU A 136 0.47 -3.56 -12.51
CA LEU A 136 0.99 -2.28 -12.04
C LEU A 136 -0.01 -1.16 -12.29
N GLN A 137 -0.53 -1.05 -13.52
CA GLN A 137 -1.56 -0.08 -13.88
C GLN A 137 -2.81 -0.22 -13.00
N ARG A 138 -3.36 -1.43 -12.87
CA ARG A 138 -4.52 -1.70 -12.00
C ARG A 138 -4.27 -1.37 -10.54
N SER A 139 -3.03 -1.55 -10.07
CA SER A 139 -2.66 -1.20 -8.70
C SER A 139 -2.69 0.30 -8.50
N VAL A 140 -2.07 1.08 -9.38
CA VAL A 140 -2.09 2.55 -9.34
C VAL A 140 -3.52 3.09 -9.44
N GLU A 141 -4.34 2.60 -10.38
CA GLU A 141 -5.76 2.97 -10.50
C GLU A 141 -6.53 2.70 -9.21
N HIS A 142 -6.37 1.50 -8.64
CA HIS A 142 -6.99 1.15 -7.37
C HIS A 142 -6.56 2.05 -6.22
N PHE A 143 -5.29 2.47 -6.18
CA PHE A 143 -4.77 3.36 -5.14
C PHE A 143 -5.41 4.75 -5.22
N HIS A 144 -5.61 5.27 -6.43
CA HIS A 144 -6.35 6.52 -6.65
C HIS A 144 -7.81 6.41 -6.17
N ASP A 145 -8.50 5.31 -6.48
CA ASP A 145 -9.88 5.06 -6.03
C ASP A 145 -9.98 5.00 -4.49
N CYS A 146 -8.99 4.37 -3.84
CA CYS A 146 -8.90 4.32 -2.39
C CYS A 146 -8.75 5.71 -1.77
N LEU A 147 -7.87 6.56 -2.31
CA LEU A 147 -7.71 7.94 -1.82
C LEU A 147 -8.99 8.76 -1.99
N ALA A 148 -9.62 8.69 -3.17
CA ALA A 148 -10.86 9.42 -3.44
C ALA A 148 -11.98 9.00 -2.48
N SER A 149 -12.09 7.70 -2.19
CA SER A 149 -13.05 7.16 -1.23
C SER A 149 -12.78 7.63 0.20
N GLU A 150 -11.51 7.74 0.58
CA GLU A 150 -11.13 8.20 1.91
C GLU A 150 -11.35 9.70 2.11
N GLU A 151 -11.07 10.53 1.10
CA GLU A 151 -11.38 11.96 1.11
C GLU A 151 -12.90 12.18 1.22
N HIS A 152 -13.70 11.44 0.44
CA HIS A 152 -15.14 11.48 0.53
C HIS A 152 -15.64 11.15 1.94
N ARG A 153 -15.10 10.08 2.55
CA ARG A 153 -15.43 9.69 3.93
C ARG A 153 -15.06 10.79 4.94
N ARG A 154 -13.89 11.43 4.80
CA ARG A 154 -13.47 12.54 5.66
C ARG A 154 -14.40 13.76 5.54
N SER A 155 -14.82 14.09 4.31
CA SER A 155 -15.77 15.18 4.03
C SER A 155 -17.14 14.94 4.68
N VAL A 156 -17.69 13.73 4.54
CA VAL A 156 -18.96 13.34 5.17
C VAL A 156 -18.88 13.47 6.70
N HIS A 157 -17.80 12.98 7.32
CA HIS A 157 -17.61 13.08 8.77
C HIS A 157 -17.45 14.53 9.27
N ALA A 158 -16.78 15.40 8.52
CA ALA A 158 -16.67 16.82 8.87
C ALA A 158 -18.03 17.53 8.84
N HIS A 159 -18.88 17.20 7.85
CA HIS A 159 -20.23 17.74 7.75
C HIS A 159 -21.14 17.29 8.91
N THR A 160 -21.04 16.02 9.35
CA THR A 160 -21.86 15.50 10.45
C THR A 160 -21.47 16.09 11.81
N ASN A 161 -20.21 16.46 12.02
CA ASN A 161 -19.73 17.03 13.29
C ASN A 161 -19.97 18.54 13.44
N THR A 162 -20.51 19.20 12.41
CA THR A 162 -20.73 20.66 12.41
C THR A 162 -22.15 21.07 12.84
N TRP A 163 -23.02 20.11 13.21
CA TRP A 163 -24.33 20.45 13.76
C TRP A 163 -24.18 20.85 15.24
N PRO A 164 -24.56 22.09 15.62
CA PRO A 164 -24.51 22.50 17.01
C PRO A 164 -25.49 21.64 17.82
N ASN A 165 -25.04 21.14 18.97
CA ASN A 165 -25.93 20.60 20.00
C ASN A 165 -26.94 21.70 20.37
N VAL A 166 -28.20 21.53 19.96
CA VAL A 166 -29.34 22.36 20.38
C VAL A 166 -30.06 21.66 21.51
#